data_AF-A0A951PNI7-F1
#
_entry.id   AF-A0A951PNI7-F1
#
_cell.length_a   1.000
_cell.length_b   1.000
_cell.length_c   1.000
_cell.angle_alpha   90.00
_cell.angle_beta   90.00
_cell.angle_gamma   90.00
#
_symmetry.space_group_name_H-M   'P 1'
#
loop_
_entity.id
_entity.type
_entity.pdbx_description
1 polymer ?
#
loop_
_entity_poly.entity_id
_entity_poly.type
_entity_poly.pdbx_seq_one_letter_code
_entity_poly.pdbx_strand_id
1 'polypeptide(L)'
;MNQSYFLKNLPAPLQPWVRPMLLVSITLHGLLLAIPMPPKPKPEAPKKEPEKVKITQIPITPPAPKPSVRPSPRPTPLVRQSPRPKPTPIRRPSTIPPITQARTIPRPQQQPQQTPSPTAQQTPPPTPEQTPSPAPDSTPISEVQNPFADFPFPNNAEIGSLGLLSGETDKSARNTADGIDQVVSFYNSQLPQKKFTSSSVTDEPELKVYQVNKDGGERQYLHLISKEGKTVIVLASQPIPKEDLKSLKDAEARSPEEIAFYDIVKQLENDEELALAAVEPGDSTKFPEPEKFNDTNKFEFRSKTVSFKPMSPQELFAHVEASLTANGFTQISQEGNYGGTNVLTYKVTQGSFSRYLYFVPTNDNRTVIILSKDSP
;
A
#
# COMPACT_ATOMS: atom_id res chain seq x y z
N MET A 1 -18.10 13.92 35.36
CA MET A 1 -16.66 13.60 35.14
C MET A 1 -16.58 12.17 34.66
N ASN A 2 -16.59 11.96 33.34
CA ASN A 2 -16.54 10.64 32.73
C ASN A 2 -15.07 10.19 32.72
N GLN A 3 -14.71 9.27 33.59
CA GLN A 3 -13.38 8.67 33.53
C GLN A 3 -13.25 7.85 32.25
N SER A 4 -12.20 8.14 31.49
CA SER A 4 -11.88 7.55 30.19
C SER A 4 -11.89 6.02 30.28
N TYR A 5 -12.81 5.37 29.55
CA TYR A 5 -13.00 3.92 29.52
C TYR A 5 -11.73 3.13 29.16
N PHE A 6 -10.74 3.79 28.53
CA PHE A 6 -9.47 3.22 28.12
C PHE A 6 -8.60 2.68 29.28
N LEU A 7 -8.69 3.25 30.49
CA LEU A 7 -7.80 2.84 31.60
C LEU A 7 -8.24 1.56 32.33
N LYS A 8 -9.46 1.08 32.09
CA LYS A 8 -10.02 -0.09 32.82
C LYS A 8 -9.69 -1.44 32.19
N ASN A 9 -9.26 -1.47 30.93
CA ASN A 9 -9.01 -2.72 30.20
C ASN A 9 -7.54 -3.16 30.20
N LEU A 10 -6.67 -2.50 30.98
CA LEU A 10 -5.27 -2.92 31.09
C LEU A 10 -5.11 -4.07 32.09
N PRO A 11 -4.28 -5.09 31.78
CA PRO A 11 -3.95 -6.18 32.70
C PRO A 11 -3.51 -5.65 34.06
N ALA A 12 -3.98 -6.27 35.15
CA ALA A 12 -3.68 -5.88 36.53
C ALA A 12 -2.20 -5.56 36.83
N PRO A 13 -1.20 -6.31 36.32
CA PRO A 13 0.21 -5.99 36.62
C PRO A 13 0.71 -4.68 35.97
N LEU A 14 0.03 -4.17 34.94
CA LEU A 14 0.45 -2.97 34.20
C LEU A 14 -0.19 -1.67 34.72
N GLN A 15 -1.33 -1.75 35.42
CA GLN A 15 -2.03 -0.59 35.98
C GLN A 15 -1.16 0.35 36.85
N PRO A 16 -0.24 -0.13 37.73
CA PRO A 16 0.58 0.79 38.52
C PRO A 16 1.62 1.57 37.70
N TRP A 17 2.00 1.09 36.51
CA TRP A 17 3.01 1.73 35.65
C TRP A 17 2.46 2.84 34.75
N VAL A 18 1.15 2.86 34.50
CA VAL A 18 0.53 3.82 33.57
C VAL A 18 0.64 5.26 34.08
N ARG A 19 0.40 5.47 35.38
CA ARG A 19 0.41 6.81 35.99
C ARG A 19 1.80 7.48 35.94
N PRO A 20 2.91 6.82 36.34
CA PRO A 20 4.23 7.43 36.23
C PRO A 20 4.64 7.64 34.77
N MET A 21 4.34 6.71 33.85
CA MET A 21 4.65 6.87 32.42
C MET A 21 3.96 8.08 31.79
N LEU A 22 2.69 8.33 32.14
CA LEU A 22 1.96 9.52 31.67
C LEU A 22 2.64 10.81 32.14
N LEU A 23 3.06 10.88 33.41
CA LEU A 23 3.75 12.05 33.96
C LEU A 23 5.11 12.27 33.29
N VAL A 24 5.86 11.20 33.03
CA VAL A 24 7.13 11.26 32.29
C VAL A 24 6.89 11.79 30.88
N SER A 25 5.87 11.31 30.17
CA SER A 25 5.52 11.76 28.82
C SER A 25 5.15 13.26 28.78
N ILE A 26 4.31 13.72 29.71
CA ILE A 26 3.92 15.14 29.82
C ILE A 26 5.15 16.01 30.13
N THR A 27 6.04 15.55 31.01
CA THR A 27 7.25 16.29 31.38
C THR A 27 8.23 16.36 30.20
N LEU A 28 8.42 15.26 29.48
CA LEU A 28 9.30 15.20 28.31
C LEU A 28 8.77 16.10 27.18
N HIS A 29 7.46 16.08 26.91
CA HIS A 29 6.84 17.00 25.96
C HIS A 29 6.99 18.46 26.38
N GLY A 30 6.81 18.77 27.67
CA GLY A 30 7.04 20.11 28.20
C GLY A 30 8.47 20.59 28.00
N LEU A 31 9.46 19.72 28.21
CA LEU A 31 10.87 20.04 28.00
C LEU A 31 11.17 20.30 26.51
N LEU A 32 10.59 19.51 25.62
CA LEU A 32 10.82 19.60 24.18
C LEU A 32 10.24 20.91 23.59
N LEU A 33 9.12 21.39 24.13
CA LEU A 33 8.54 22.69 23.79
C LEU A 33 9.33 23.88 24.35
N ALA A 34 10.12 23.68 25.41
CA ALA A 34 10.96 24.73 26.00
C ALA A 34 12.26 24.97 25.22
N ILE A 35 12.60 24.11 24.24
CA ILE A 35 13.78 24.30 23.40
C ILE A 35 13.52 25.49 22.45
N PRO A 36 14.28 26.59 22.54
CA PRO A 36 14.10 27.73 21.66
C PRO A 36 14.33 27.31 20.21
N MET A 37 13.35 27.58 19.35
CA MET A 37 13.50 27.31 17.92
C MET A 37 14.66 28.13 17.38
N PRO A 38 15.54 27.56 16.54
CA PRO A 38 16.61 28.30 15.92
C PRO A 38 16.02 29.49 15.13
N PRO A 39 16.67 30.66 15.17
CA PRO A 39 16.20 31.82 14.44
C PRO A 39 16.07 31.46 12.96
N LYS A 40 14.94 31.82 12.36
CA LYS A 40 14.68 31.59 10.93
C LYS A 40 15.86 32.14 10.12
N PRO A 41 16.45 31.34 9.20
CA PRO A 41 17.52 31.83 8.35
C PRO A 41 17.04 33.09 7.62
N LYS A 42 17.86 34.16 7.71
CA LYS A 42 17.58 35.42 7.05
C LYS A 42 17.36 35.14 5.55
N PRO A 43 16.33 35.72 4.91
CA PRO A 43 16.13 35.61 3.48
C PRO A 43 17.43 35.95 2.74
N GLU A 44 17.98 34.98 2.02
CA GLU A 44 19.13 35.22 1.15
C GLU A 44 18.74 36.28 0.12
N ALA A 45 19.60 37.28 -0.02
CA ALA A 45 19.41 38.32 -1.02
C ALA A 45 19.35 37.69 -2.41
N PRO A 46 18.47 38.18 -3.31
CA PRO A 46 18.32 37.63 -4.65
C PRO A 46 19.67 37.64 -5.37
N LYS A 47 20.15 36.45 -5.76
CA LYS A 47 21.32 36.28 -6.62
C LYS A 47 21.07 37.04 -7.92
N LYS A 48 21.94 38.02 -8.20
CA LYS A 48 21.96 38.75 -9.48
C LYS A 48 22.12 37.74 -10.63
N GLU A 49 21.24 37.84 -11.62
CA GLU A 49 21.34 37.07 -12.86
C GLU A 49 22.73 37.24 -13.50
N PRO A 50 23.37 36.15 -13.94
CA PRO A 50 24.61 36.25 -14.68
C PRO A 50 24.36 36.89 -16.05
N GLU A 51 25.20 37.87 -16.35
CA GLU A 51 25.26 38.63 -17.59
C GLU A 51 25.34 37.68 -18.80
N LYS A 52 24.41 37.82 -19.76
CA LYS A 52 24.41 37.08 -21.03
C LYS A 52 25.67 37.42 -21.84
N VAL A 53 26.66 36.53 -21.81
CA VAL A 53 27.83 36.59 -22.69
C VAL A 53 27.38 36.30 -24.14
N LYS A 54 27.58 37.27 -25.04
CA LYS A 54 27.37 37.11 -26.49
C LYS A 54 28.36 36.09 -27.04
N ILE A 55 27.89 34.90 -27.36
CA ILE A 55 28.67 33.88 -28.08
C ILE A 55 28.73 34.28 -29.56
N THR A 56 29.94 34.54 -30.04
CA THR A 56 30.29 34.77 -31.44
C THR A 56 29.94 33.53 -32.27
N GLN A 57 29.03 33.68 -33.23
CA GLN A 57 28.63 32.60 -34.15
C GLN A 57 29.71 32.38 -35.21
N ILE A 58 30.09 31.13 -35.41
CA ILE A 58 30.95 30.67 -36.51
C ILE A 58 30.05 30.39 -37.73
N PRO A 59 30.43 30.76 -38.97
CA PRO A 59 29.62 30.56 -40.17
C PRO A 59 29.35 29.07 -40.44
N ILE A 60 28.06 28.74 -40.56
CA ILE A 60 27.56 27.39 -40.89
C ILE A 60 27.32 27.31 -42.40
N THR A 61 27.87 26.27 -43.01
CA THR A 61 27.79 25.85 -44.42
C THR A 61 26.33 25.67 -44.89
N PRO A 62 25.98 25.97 -46.16
CA PRO A 62 24.60 25.95 -46.62
C PRO A 62 24.03 24.52 -46.73
N PRO A 63 22.75 24.31 -46.37
CA PRO A 63 22.10 23.01 -46.50
C PRO A 63 21.65 22.71 -47.94
N ALA A 64 21.71 21.42 -48.28
CA ALA A 64 21.32 20.82 -49.55
C ALA A 64 19.83 21.01 -49.91
N PRO A 65 19.46 20.92 -51.21
CA PRO A 65 18.13 21.28 -51.69
C PRO A 65 17.03 20.29 -51.25
N LYS A 66 15.89 20.85 -50.85
CA LYS A 66 14.69 20.14 -50.39
C LYS A 66 14.08 19.25 -51.49
N PRO A 67 13.62 18.03 -51.16
CA PRO A 67 12.84 17.22 -52.07
C PRO A 67 11.42 17.78 -52.27
N SER A 68 10.96 17.60 -53.51
CA SER A 68 9.72 18.10 -54.11
C SER A 68 8.45 17.68 -53.34
N VAL A 69 7.52 18.63 -53.24
CA VAL A 69 6.23 18.50 -52.55
C VAL A 69 5.30 17.57 -53.33
N ARG A 70 4.87 16.48 -52.69
CA ARG A 70 3.82 15.59 -53.19
C ARG A 70 2.44 16.23 -52.93
N PRO A 71 1.51 16.27 -53.91
CA PRO A 71 0.20 16.89 -53.73
C PRO A 71 -0.65 16.15 -52.70
N SER A 72 -1.23 16.93 -51.79
CA SER A 72 -2.12 16.49 -50.72
C SER A 72 -3.49 16.03 -51.28
N PRO A 73 -4.05 14.91 -50.80
CA PRO A 73 -5.37 14.45 -51.24
C PRO A 73 -6.50 15.37 -50.76
N ARG A 74 -7.45 15.53 -51.68
CA ARG A 74 -8.67 16.34 -51.60
C ARG A 74 -9.57 15.92 -50.43
N PRO A 75 -10.14 16.87 -49.65
CA PRO A 75 -11.01 16.53 -48.52
C PRO A 75 -12.34 15.92 -48.99
N THR A 76 -12.70 14.80 -48.36
CA THR A 76 -13.95 14.05 -48.53
C THR A 76 -15.15 14.87 -48.02
N PRO A 77 -16.33 14.80 -48.67
CA PRO A 77 -17.49 15.61 -48.30
C PRO A 77 -18.05 15.23 -46.91
N LEU A 78 -18.35 16.25 -46.11
CA LEU A 78 -18.99 16.10 -44.80
C LEU A 78 -20.39 15.50 -44.96
N VAL A 79 -20.59 14.29 -44.43
CA VAL A 79 -21.90 13.64 -44.39
C VAL A 79 -22.80 14.40 -43.41
N ARG A 80 -23.89 14.96 -43.95
CA ARG A 80 -24.95 15.67 -43.23
C ARG A 80 -25.61 14.73 -42.23
N GLN A 81 -25.42 14.96 -40.94
CA GLN A 81 -26.07 14.18 -39.89
C GLN A 81 -27.60 14.42 -39.90
N SER A 82 -28.36 13.34 -39.97
CA SER A 82 -29.82 13.32 -39.91
C SER A 82 -30.33 13.82 -38.55
N PRO A 83 -31.46 14.54 -38.49
CA PRO A 83 -32.04 15.02 -37.24
C PRO A 83 -32.44 13.85 -36.34
N ARG A 84 -31.97 13.90 -35.09
CA ARG A 84 -32.24 12.91 -34.03
C ARG A 84 -33.74 12.91 -33.70
N PRO A 85 -34.42 11.75 -33.66
CA PRO A 85 -35.85 11.69 -33.33
C PRO A 85 -36.10 12.11 -31.87
N LYS A 86 -37.16 12.89 -31.69
CA LYS A 86 -37.65 13.40 -30.40
C LYS A 86 -38.10 12.21 -29.52
N PRO A 87 -37.67 12.10 -28.25
CA PRO A 87 -38.08 11.00 -27.39
C PRO A 87 -39.58 11.05 -27.10
N THR A 88 -40.26 9.93 -27.36
CA THR A 88 -41.67 9.70 -27.01
C THR A 88 -41.83 9.56 -25.49
N PRO A 89 -42.89 10.12 -24.88
CA PRO A 89 -43.12 9.99 -23.45
C PRO A 89 -43.42 8.54 -23.05
N ILE A 90 -42.63 8.00 -22.13
CA ILE A 90 -42.88 6.68 -21.53
C ILE A 90 -44.12 6.79 -20.64
N ARG A 91 -45.15 6.01 -21.00
CA ARG A 91 -46.38 5.80 -20.24
C ARG A 91 -46.05 5.15 -18.89
N ARG A 92 -46.51 5.75 -17.79
CA ARG A 92 -46.47 5.16 -16.45
C ARG A 92 -47.37 3.91 -16.40
N PRO A 93 -46.91 2.78 -15.84
CA PRO A 93 -47.80 1.67 -15.51
C PRO A 93 -48.71 2.03 -14.33
N SER A 94 -49.96 1.58 -14.46
CA SER A 94 -51.06 1.80 -13.52
C SER A 94 -50.84 1.21 -12.13
N THR A 95 -51.42 1.91 -11.16
CA THR A 95 -51.80 1.50 -9.81
C THR A 95 -52.41 0.10 -9.73
N ILE A 96 -51.85 -0.76 -8.88
CA ILE A 96 -52.45 -2.02 -8.42
C ILE A 96 -53.22 -1.74 -7.11
N PRO A 97 -54.46 -2.27 -6.94
CA PRO A 97 -55.32 -2.03 -5.78
C PRO A 97 -54.90 -2.81 -4.50
N PRO A 98 -55.42 -2.42 -3.31
CA PRO A 98 -55.10 -3.04 -2.03
C PRO A 98 -55.87 -4.35 -1.83
N ILE A 99 -55.17 -5.41 -1.43
CA ILE A 99 -55.81 -6.67 -1.02
C ILE A 99 -55.91 -6.69 0.51
N THR A 100 -57.13 -6.46 0.97
CA THR A 100 -57.64 -6.79 2.32
C THR A 100 -58.17 -8.22 2.32
N GLN A 101 -57.73 -9.07 3.26
CA GLN A 101 -58.45 -10.19 3.90
C GLN A 101 -57.47 -10.89 4.86
N ALA A 102 -57.59 -10.74 6.18
CA ALA A 102 -58.51 -11.41 7.11
C ALA A 102 -58.06 -12.83 7.54
N ARG A 103 -57.54 -12.89 8.78
CA ARG A 103 -57.71 -13.92 9.85
C ARG A 103 -57.92 -15.39 9.44
N THR A 104 -57.06 -16.25 9.99
CA THR A 104 -57.46 -17.36 10.87
C THR A 104 -56.31 -17.80 11.79
N ILE A 105 -56.65 -18.01 13.07
CA ILE A 105 -55.84 -18.60 14.15
C ILE A 105 -56.36 -20.03 14.35
N PRO A 106 -55.49 -21.04 14.58
CA PRO A 106 -55.54 -21.82 15.84
C PRO A 106 -54.11 -22.09 16.40
N ARG A 107 -53.78 -21.71 17.65
CA ARG A 107 -53.81 -22.48 18.93
C ARG A 107 -52.88 -23.73 18.99
N PRO A 108 -52.40 -24.14 20.19
CA PRO A 108 -50.99 -24.47 20.46
C PRO A 108 -50.78 -25.94 20.86
N GLN A 109 -49.52 -26.32 21.18
CA GLN A 109 -48.98 -27.56 21.81
C GLN A 109 -47.83 -28.07 20.91
N GLN A 110 -46.60 -28.40 21.36
CA GLN A 110 -46.17 -29.10 22.58
C GLN A 110 -44.72 -28.71 22.96
N GLN A 111 -44.47 -28.51 24.26
CA GLN A 111 -43.23 -28.95 24.96
C GLN A 111 -43.36 -30.47 25.20
N PRO A 112 -42.29 -31.29 25.44
CA PRO A 112 -41.00 -30.93 26.06
C PRO A 112 -39.76 -31.67 25.48
N GLN A 113 -38.55 -31.18 25.79
CA GLN A 113 -37.47 -32.05 26.32
C GLN A 113 -36.29 -31.19 26.80
N GLN A 114 -36.08 -31.21 28.11
CA GLN A 114 -34.88 -30.72 28.77
C GLN A 114 -33.75 -31.71 28.51
N THR A 115 -32.68 -31.26 27.87
CA THR A 115 -31.43 -32.01 27.79
C THR A 115 -30.61 -31.73 29.05
N PRO A 116 -30.07 -32.76 29.74
CA PRO A 116 -29.36 -32.59 31.00
C PRO A 116 -28.04 -31.84 30.81
N SER A 117 -27.79 -30.97 31.78
CA SER A 117 -26.56 -30.21 31.98
C SER A 117 -25.36 -31.14 32.16
N PRO A 118 -24.22 -30.92 31.47
CA PRO A 118 -22.99 -31.65 31.77
C PRO A 118 -22.42 -31.18 33.11
N THR A 119 -22.32 -32.12 34.03
CA THR A 119 -21.61 -32.03 35.31
C THR A 119 -20.19 -31.52 35.08
N ALA A 120 -19.86 -30.37 35.67
CA ALA A 120 -18.49 -29.88 35.75
C ALA A 120 -17.65 -30.87 36.57
N GLN A 121 -16.72 -31.54 35.90
CA GLN A 121 -15.65 -32.29 36.54
C GLN A 121 -14.78 -31.31 37.33
N GLN A 122 -14.74 -31.49 38.65
CA GLN A 122 -13.85 -30.76 39.53
C GLN A 122 -12.40 -31.07 39.14
N THR A 123 -11.70 -30.07 38.65
CA THR A 123 -10.24 -30.10 38.50
C THR A 123 -9.62 -30.16 39.90
N PRO A 124 -8.68 -31.07 40.16
CA PRO A 124 -7.99 -31.14 41.45
C PRO A 124 -7.21 -29.85 41.74
N PRO A 125 -7.00 -29.51 43.03
CA PRO A 125 -6.26 -28.32 43.43
C PRO A 125 -4.84 -28.37 42.86
N PRO A 126 -4.28 -27.23 42.40
CA PRO A 126 -2.91 -27.17 41.94
C PRO A 126 -1.98 -27.57 43.09
N THR A 127 -1.15 -28.57 42.83
CA THR A 127 0.02 -28.88 43.66
C THR A 127 0.89 -27.62 43.75
N PRO A 128 1.35 -27.20 44.93
CA PRO A 128 2.26 -26.07 45.06
C PRO A 128 3.55 -26.39 44.31
N GLU A 129 3.75 -25.74 43.17
CA GLU A 129 5.03 -25.73 42.47
C GLU A 129 6.09 -25.14 43.41
N GLN A 130 7.16 -25.90 43.57
CA GLN A 130 8.32 -25.52 44.36
C GLN A 130 8.90 -24.23 43.76
N THR A 131 9.03 -23.22 44.62
CA THR A 131 9.83 -22.04 44.39
C THR A 131 11.19 -22.44 43.80
N PRO A 132 11.51 -22.06 42.55
CA PRO A 132 12.85 -22.26 42.03
C PRO A 132 13.82 -21.41 42.86
N SER A 133 14.82 -22.10 43.39
CA SER A 133 16.00 -21.54 44.05
C SER A 133 16.59 -20.39 43.21
N PRO A 134 17.05 -19.28 43.83
CA PRO A 134 17.63 -18.16 43.10
C PRO A 134 18.81 -18.64 42.26
N ALA A 135 18.66 -18.55 40.94
CA ALA A 135 19.74 -18.78 40.01
C ALA A 135 20.83 -17.70 40.22
N PRO A 136 22.11 -18.09 40.20
CA PRO A 136 23.23 -17.21 40.47
C PRO A 136 23.34 -16.10 39.42
N ASP A 137 23.81 -14.95 39.91
CA ASP A 137 24.21 -13.72 39.21
C ASP A 137 24.23 -13.79 37.69
N SER A 138 23.34 -13.01 37.09
CA SER A 138 23.28 -12.77 35.65
C SER A 138 24.59 -12.13 35.20
N THR A 139 25.41 -12.91 34.51
CA THR A 139 26.47 -12.43 33.62
C THR A 139 25.91 -11.29 32.75
N PRO A 140 26.67 -10.19 32.54
CA PRO A 140 26.19 -9.07 31.73
C PRO A 140 25.76 -9.57 30.36
N ILE A 141 24.50 -9.33 30.03
CA ILE A 141 23.92 -9.59 28.73
C ILE A 141 24.66 -8.66 27.76
N SER A 142 25.62 -9.21 27.02
CA SER A 142 26.24 -8.51 25.89
C SER A 142 25.12 -8.06 24.97
N GLU A 143 24.90 -6.76 24.85
CA GLU A 143 23.99 -6.18 23.86
C GLU A 143 24.32 -6.83 22.50
N VAL A 144 23.33 -7.48 21.89
CA VAL A 144 23.46 -8.10 20.58
C VAL A 144 23.64 -6.98 19.57
N GLN A 145 24.89 -6.59 19.38
CA GLN A 145 25.27 -5.50 18.49
C GLN A 145 24.98 -5.92 17.06
N ASN A 146 24.14 -5.16 16.35
CA ASN A 146 23.80 -5.45 14.96
C ASN A 146 25.10 -5.52 14.13
N PRO A 147 25.43 -6.68 13.53
CA PRO A 147 26.69 -6.86 12.83
C PRO A 147 26.84 -5.94 11.60
N PHE A 148 25.74 -5.38 11.09
CA PHE A 148 25.70 -4.44 9.97
C PHE A 148 25.65 -2.97 10.39
N ALA A 149 25.78 -2.65 11.68
CA ALA A 149 25.75 -1.25 12.14
C ALA A 149 26.87 -0.37 11.55
N ASP A 150 27.98 -0.99 11.13
CA ASP A 150 29.14 -0.34 10.49
C ASP A 150 29.21 -0.57 8.98
N PHE A 151 28.09 -0.97 8.35
CA PHE A 151 28.04 -1.17 6.91
C PHE A 151 28.41 0.12 6.16
N PRO A 152 29.38 0.08 5.22
CA PRO A 152 29.86 1.29 4.56
C PRO A 152 28.84 1.83 3.55
N PHE A 153 28.74 3.15 3.47
CA PHE A 153 27.97 3.85 2.43
C PHE A 153 28.84 4.91 1.77
N PRO A 154 28.65 5.22 0.47
CA PRO A 154 29.33 6.34 -0.16
C PRO A 154 29.10 7.64 0.60
N ASN A 155 30.12 8.50 0.68
CA ASN A 155 30.04 9.74 1.47
C ASN A 155 28.99 10.74 0.96
N ASN A 156 28.66 10.65 -0.32
CA ASN A 156 27.64 11.44 -1.01
C ASN A 156 26.26 10.74 -1.05
N ALA A 157 26.08 9.65 -0.30
CA ALA A 157 24.80 8.93 -0.29
C ALA A 157 23.77 9.65 0.61
N GLU A 158 22.71 10.13 -0.02
CA GLU A 158 21.53 10.73 0.62
C GLU A 158 20.55 9.65 1.07
N ILE A 159 19.73 9.94 2.09
CA ILE A 159 18.70 9.01 2.57
C ILE A 159 17.53 8.98 1.58
N GLY A 160 16.94 7.80 1.38
CA GLY A 160 15.78 7.59 0.51
C GLY A 160 16.11 6.84 -0.78
N SER A 161 15.09 6.25 -1.38
CA SER A 161 15.17 5.43 -2.58
C SER A 161 14.76 6.15 -3.87
N LEU A 162 14.71 7.49 -3.83
CA LEU A 162 14.12 8.30 -4.91
C LEU A 162 12.68 7.86 -5.23
N GLY A 163 11.88 7.52 -4.21
CA GLY A 163 10.51 7.03 -4.42
C GLY A 163 10.41 5.69 -5.16
N LEU A 164 11.51 4.94 -5.32
CA LEU A 164 11.43 3.56 -5.81
C LEU A 164 10.66 2.70 -4.80
N LEU A 165 11.00 2.83 -3.52
CA LEU A 165 10.50 2.02 -2.42
C LEU A 165 9.49 2.83 -1.61
N SER A 166 8.74 2.13 -0.75
CA SER A 166 7.77 2.73 0.16
C SER A 166 8.01 2.29 1.61
N GLY A 167 7.44 3.05 2.55
CA GLY A 167 7.46 2.72 3.97
C GLY A 167 8.85 2.67 4.58
N GLU A 168 9.09 1.68 5.45
CA GLU A 168 10.36 1.53 6.17
C GLU A 168 11.53 1.20 5.24
N THR A 169 11.28 0.54 4.10
CA THR A 169 12.34 0.20 3.13
C THR A 169 12.89 1.44 2.43
N ASP A 170 12.05 2.45 2.19
CA ASP A 170 12.52 3.74 1.66
C ASP A 170 13.39 4.48 2.68
N LYS A 171 13.01 4.45 3.96
CA LYS A 171 13.76 5.09 5.05
C LYS A 171 15.14 4.46 5.28
N SER A 172 15.27 3.16 5.02
CA SER A 172 16.55 2.44 5.13
C SER A 172 17.39 2.48 3.86
N ALA A 173 16.80 2.86 2.72
CA ALA A 173 17.50 3.04 1.47
C ALA A 173 18.35 4.32 1.46
N ARG A 174 19.34 4.33 0.58
CA ARG A 174 20.11 5.51 0.24
C ARG A 174 20.20 5.68 -1.27
N ASN A 175 20.53 6.87 -1.74
CA ASN A 175 20.80 7.13 -3.14
C ASN A 175 22.03 8.01 -3.31
N THR A 176 22.75 7.86 -4.42
CA THR A 176 23.92 8.68 -4.77
C THR A 176 23.85 9.10 -6.24
N ALA A 177 24.46 10.25 -6.56
CA ALA A 177 24.63 10.72 -7.93
C ALA A 177 25.64 9.90 -8.74
N ASP A 178 26.42 9.05 -8.09
CA ASP A 178 27.38 8.18 -8.75
C ASP A 178 26.68 7.08 -9.57
N GLY A 179 27.27 6.74 -10.71
CA GLY A 179 26.80 5.65 -11.54
C GLY A 179 27.02 4.28 -10.88
N ILE A 180 26.22 3.28 -11.27
CA ILE A 180 26.20 1.97 -10.61
C ILE A 180 27.59 1.31 -10.55
N ASP A 181 28.41 1.46 -11.60
CA ASP A 181 29.76 0.88 -11.64
C ASP A 181 30.74 1.55 -10.65
N GLN A 182 30.57 2.84 -10.39
CA GLN A 182 31.35 3.54 -9.36
C GLN A 182 30.96 3.07 -7.96
N VAL A 183 29.65 2.88 -7.73
CA VAL A 183 29.14 2.36 -6.45
C VAL A 183 29.59 0.92 -6.23
N VAL A 184 29.57 0.08 -7.26
CA VAL A 184 30.14 -1.28 -7.21
C VAL A 184 31.63 -1.23 -6.84
N SER A 185 32.40 -0.33 -7.46
CA SER A 185 33.83 -0.18 -7.18
C SER A 185 34.08 0.25 -5.73
N PHE A 186 33.25 1.14 -5.20
CA PHE A 186 33.25 1.50 -3.78
C PHE A 186 33.06 0.28 -2.89
N TYR A 187 32.02 -0.52 -3.11
CA TYR A 187 31.73 -1.70 -2.28
C TYR A 187 32.80 -2.79 -2.39
N ASN A 188 33.33 -3.03 -3.58
CA ASN A 188 34.43 -3.97 -3.78
C ASN A 188 35.69 -3.59 -2.97
N SER A 189 35.93 -2.28 -2.75
CA SER A 189 37.06 -1.81 -1.94
C SER A 189 36.76 -1.76 -0.44
N GLN A 190 35.54 -1.35 -0.05
CA GLN A 190 35.20 -1.06 1.34
C GLN A 190 34.72 -2.29 2.13
N LEU A 191 33.98 -3.19 1.49
CA LEU A 191 33.44 -4.38 2.18
C LEU A 191 34.55 -5.25 2.80
N PRO A 192 35.64 -5.60 2.07
CA PRO A 192 36.73 -6.38 2.66
C PRO A 192 37.45 -5.67 3.82
N GLN A 193 37.60 -4.34 3.74
CA GLN A 193 38.23 -3.54 4.82
C GLN A 193 37.42 -3.58 6.12
N LYS A 194 36.11 -3.76 6.00
CA LYS A 194 35.16 -3.88 7.12
C LYS A 194 34.82 -5.34 7.47
N LYS A 195 35.58 -6.31 6.92
CA LYS A 195 35.41 -7.75 7.12
C LYS A 195 34.05 -8.28 6.65
N PHE A 196 33.44 -7.62 5.67
CA PHE A 196 32.31 -8.17 4.94
C PHE A 196 32.82 -9.02 3.77
N THR A 197 32.12 -10.11 3.49
CA THR A 197 32.28 -10.90 2.26
C THR A 197 31.08 -10.67 1.36
N SER A 198 31.30 -10.58 0.06
CA SER A 198 30.23 -10.36 -0.91
C SER A 198 30.31 -11.33 -2.09
N SER A 199 29.19 -11.87 -2.52
CA SER A 199 29.06 -12.69 -3.72
C SER A 199 27.94 -12.16 -4.62
N SER A 200 28.20 -12.04 -5.93
CA SER A 200 27.19 -11.59 -6.89
C SER A 200 26.06 -12.61 -7.01
N VAL A 201 24.81 -12.12 -6.96
CA VAL A 201 23.57 -12.88 -7.17
C VAL A 201 22.92 -12.50 -8.49
N THR A 202 22.96 -11.21 -8.84
CA THR A 202 22.42 -10.66 -10.09
C THR A 202 23.37 -9.59 -10.60
N ASP A 203 23.70 -9.61 -11.89
CA ASP A 203 24.61 -8.67 -12.55
C ASP A 203 24.00 -8.17 -13.85
N GLU A 204 23.01 -7.29 -13.73
CA GLU A 204 22.35 -6.63 -14.85
C GLU A 204 22.78 -5.15 -14.92
N PRO A 205 22.71 -4.50 -16.09
CA PRO A 205 23.17 -3.12 -16.25
C PRO A 205 22.41 -2.12 -15.37
N GLU A 206 21.14 -2.39 -15.05
CA GLU A 206 20.29 -1.51 -14.25
C GLU A 206 20.08 -2.01 -12.82
N LEU A 207 20.51 -3.23 -12.52
CA LEU A 207 20.29 -3.89 -11.24
C LEU A 207 21.44 -4.84 -10.94
N LYS A 208 22.17 -4.55 -9.87
CA LYS A 208 23.16 -5.48 -9.32
C LYS A 208 22.74 -5.87 -7.92
N VAL A 209 22.75 -7.17 -7.64
CA VAL A 209 22.41 -7.72 -6.32
C VAL A 209 23.58 -8.53 -5.82
N TYR A 210 24.07 -8.17 -4.64
CA TYR A 210 25.14 -8.89 -3.96
C TYR A 210 24.59 -9.47 -2.66
N GLN A 211 24.93 -10.72 -2.41
CA GLN A 211 24.75 -11.30 -1.08
C GLN A 211 25.95 -10.88 -0.22
N VAL A 212 25.70 -10.23 0.91
CA VAL A 212 26.73 -9.73 1.83
C VAL A 212 26.62 -10.44 3.18
N ASN A 213 27.74 -10.96 3.68
CA ASN A 213 27.83 -11.63 4.97
C ASN A 213 28.94 -10.99 5.82
N LYS A 214 28.74 -10.98 7.14
CA LYS A 214 29.76 -10.64 8.14
C LYS A 214 29.86 -11.78 9.14
N ASP A 215 31.05 -12.04 9.66
CA ASP A 215 31.27 -13.12 10.63
C ASP A 215 30.27 -13.06 11.79
N GLY A 216 29.49 -14.13 11.96
CA GLY A 216 28.46 -14.26 13.01
C GLY A 216 27.15 -13.49 12.76
N GLY A 217 27.02 -12.79 11.62
CA GLY A 217 25.80 -12.08 11.25
C GLY A 217 24.89 -12.84 10.30
N GLU A 218 23.62 -12.44 10.27
CA GLU A 218 22.67 -12.91 9.26
C GLU A 218 23.07 -12.43 7.87
N ARG A 219 22.73 -13.23 6.87
CA ARG A 219 22.95 -12.89 5.46
C ARG A 219 22.07 -11.69 5.09
N GLN A 220 22.65 -10.71 4.39
CA GLN A 220 21.90 -9.61 3.79
C GLN A 220 22.14 -9.54 2.28
N TYR A 221 21.29 -8.76 1.60
CA TYR A 221 21.29 -8.54 0.18
C TYR A 221 21.44 -7.04 -0.08
N LEU A 222 22.53 -6.69 -0.77
CA LEU A 222 22.81 -5.35 -1.24
C LEU A 222 22.26 -5.20 -2.66
N HIS A 223 21.21 -4.41 -2.82
CA HIS A 223 20.64 -4.05 -4.12
C HIS A 223 21.19 -2.69 -4.55
N LEU A 224 21.79 -2.66 -5.72
CA LEU A 224 22.23 -1.45 -6.41
C LEU A 224 21.36 -1.28 -7.65
N ILE A 225 20.55 -0.23 -7.67
CA ILE A 225 19.54 0.00 -8.72
C ILE A 225 19.90 1.30 -9.44
N SER A 226 20.14 1.22 -10.74
CA SER A 226 20.41 2.41 -11.57
C SER A 226 19.10 3.08 -11.97
N LYS A 227 18.99 4.38 -11.71
CA LYS A 227 17.79 5.18 -11.93
C LYS A 227 18.15 6.63 -12.25
N GLU A 228 17.76 7.12 -13.43
CA GLU A 228 18.02 8.51 -13.86
C GLU A 228 19.52 8.92 -13.77
N GLY A 229 20.42 7.96 -14.00
CA GLY A 229 21.87 8.18 -13.85
C GLY A 229 22.38 8.22 -12.40
N LYS A 230 21.49 8.07 -11.43
CA LYS A 230 21.79 7.88 -10.00
C LYS A 230 21.75 6.40 -9.64
N THR A 231 22.30 6.05 -8.47
CA THR A 231 22.24 4.70 -7.93
C THR A 231 21.52 4.69 -6.59
N VAL A 232 20.45 3.90 -6.49
CA VAL A 232 19.77 3.59 -5.23
C VAL A 232 20.40 2.35 -4.61
N ILE A 233 20.67 2.43 -3.31
CA ILE A 233 21.38 1.47 -2.50
C ILE A 233 20.40 0.98 -1.43
N VAL A 234 20.08 -0.32 -1.46
CA VAL A 234 19.20 -0.95 -0.49
C VAL A 234 19.92 -2.12 0.14
N LEU A 235 19.83 -2.23 1.46
CA LEU A 235 20.31 -3.38 2.19
C LEU A 235 19.10 -4.08 2.84
N ALA A 236 18.81 -5.30 2.43
CA ALA A 236 17.63 -6.05 2.84
C ALA A 236 18.00 -7.45 3.36
N SER A 237 17.18 -8.02 4.24
CA SER A 237 17.34 -9.39 4.73
C SER A 237 17.00 -10.45 3.66
N GLN A 238 16.27 -10.07 2.61
CA GLN A 238 15.85 -10.94 1.52
C GLN A 238 16.12 -10.28 0.16
N PRO A 239 16.33 -11.07 -0.90
CA PRO A 239 16.46 -10.52 -2.24
C PRO A 239 15.09 -9.99 -2.69
N ILE A 240 15.00 -8.70 -3.01
CA ILE A 240 13.84 -8.10 -3.68
C ILE A 240 13.70 -8.74 -5.07
N PRO A 241 12.54 -9.37 -5.38
CA PRO A 241 12.26 -9.93 -6.69
C PRO A 241 12.42 -8.88 -7.81
N LYS A 242 12.87 -9.33 -8.98
CA LYS A 242 13.06 -8.44 -10.13
C LYS A 242 11.75 -7.82 -10.60
N GLU A 243 10.68 -8.59 -10.49
CA GLU A 243 9.30 -8.24 -10.84
C GLU A 243 8.83 -7.06 -9.97
N ASP A 244 9.13 -7.11 -8.68
CA ASP A 244 8.84 -6.04 -7.74
C ASP A 244 9.64 -4.79 -8.11
N LEU A 245 10.94 -4.91 -8.42
CA LEU A 245 11.78 -3.78 -8.84
C LEU A 245 11.30 -3.10 -10.13
N LYS A 246 10.72 -3.85 -11.08
CA LYS A 246 10.07 -3.27 -12.26
C LYS A 246 8.83 -2.47 -11.87
N SER A 247 7.99 -3.01 -10.98
CA SER A 247 6.82 -2.29 -10.45
C SER A 247 7.19 -1.02 -9.67
N LEU A 248 8.41 -0.99 -9.09
CA LEU A 248 8.97 0.14 -8.35
C LEU A 248 9.54 1.22 -9.28
N LYS A 249 10.06 0.86 -10.47
CA LYS A 249 10.36 1.85 -11.53
C LYS A 249 9.10 2.57 -11.99
N ASP A 250 7.97 1.87 -12.07
CA ASP A 250 6.67 2.49 -12.34
C ASP A 250 6.13 3.27 -11.12
N ALA A 251 6.65 3.04 -9.90
CA ALA A 251 6.20 3.69 -8.67
C ALA A 251 6.61 5.16 -8.57
N GLU A 252 7.71 5.60 -9.22
CA GLU A 252 8.08 7.03 -9.27
C GLU A 252 7.20 7.84 -10.23
N ALA A 253 6.51 7.16 -11.17
CA ALA A 253 5.45 7.78 -11.96
C ALA A 253 4.11 7.84 -11.21
N ARG A 254 4.01 7.20 -10.03
CA ARG A 254 2.77 7.23 -9.24
C ARG A 254 2.64 8.58 -8.57
N SER A 255 1.58 9.29 -8.92
CA SER A 255 1.22 10.52 -8.24
C SER A 255 1.06 10.29 -6.73
N PRO A 256 1.31 11.30 -5.87
CA PRO A 256 1.08 11.19 -4.42
C PRO A 256 -0.30 10.62 -4.06
N GLU A 257 -1.31 10.93 -4.86
CA GLU A 257 -2.68 10.40 -4.74
C GLU A 257 -2.73 8.89 -4.99
N GLU A 258 -1.98 8.36 -5.95
CA GLU A 258 -1.94 6.91 -6.19
C GLU A 258 -1.28 6.18 -5.00
N ILE A 259 -0.20 6.75 -4.44
CA ILE A 259 0.46 6.19 -3.25
C ILE A 259 -0.51 6.17 -2.07
N ALA A 260 -1.16 7.30 -1.78
CA ALA A 260 -2.14 7.41 -0.70
C ALA A 260 -3.30 6.41 -0.88
N PHE A 261 -3.79 6.23 -2.10
CA PHE A 261 -4.85 5.27 -2.40
C PHE A 261 -4.43 3.83 -2.04
N TYR A 262 -3.24 3.41 -2.47
CA TYR A 262 -2.75 2.06 -2.19
C TYR A 262 -2.46 1.84 -0.70
N ASP A 263 -1.98 2.86 0.01
CA ASP A 263 -1.80 2.78 1.46
C ASP A 263 -3.13 2.56 2.19
N ILE A 264 -4.21 3.20 1.74
CA ILE A 264 -5.56 2.99 2.30
C ILE A 264 -6.05 1.56 2.02
N VAL A 265 -5.91 1.07 0.78
CA VAL A 265 -6.29 -0.31 0.44
C VAL A 265 -5.51 -1.32 1.28
N LYS A 266 -4.21 -1.10 1.49
CA LYS A 266 -3.38 -1.94 2.34
C LYS A 266 -3.79 -1.87 3.81
N GLN A 267 -4.18 -0.70 4.32
CA GLN A 267 -4.70 -0.59 5.69
C GLN A 267 -5.99 -1.39 5.86
N LEU A 268 -6.91 -1.31 4.88
CA LEU A 268 -8.15 -2.10 4.87
C LEU A 268 -7.89 -3.61 4.89
N GLU A 269 -6.87 -4.08 4.16
CA GLU A 269 -6.45 -5.49 4.18
C GLU A 269 -5.99 -5.97 5.56
N ASN A 270 -5.49 -5.07 6.39
CA ASN A 270 -5.02 -5.37 7.75
C ASN A 270 -6.05 -5.01 8.83
N ASP A 271 -7.25 -4.57 8.45
CA ASP A 271 -8.31 -4.22 9.39
C ASP A 271 -8.99 -5.48 9.94
N GLU A 272 -8.81 -5.71 11.25
CA GLU A 272 -9.42 -6.84 11.97
C GLU A 272 -10.96 -6.81 11.91
N GLU A 273 -11.57 -5.63 11.77
CA GLU A 273 -13.01 -5.50 11.62
C GLU A 273 -13.47 -6.00 10.25
N LEU A 274 -12.67 -5.88 9.19
CA LEU A 274 -13.06 -6.37 7.87
C LEU A 274 -12.79 -7.86 7.68
N ALA A 275 -11.84 -8.42 8.44
CA ALA A 275 -11.44 -9.82 8.35
C ALA A 275 -11.20 -10.25 6.89
N LEU A 276 -10.37 -9.50 6.18
CA LEU A 276 -10.02 -9.78 4.79
C LEU A 276 -8.90 -10.82 4.70
N ALA A 277 -8.95 -11.62 3.64
CA ALA A 277 -7.94 -12.62 3.31
C ALA A 277 -7.40 -12.40 1.90
N ALA A 278 -6.24 -12.96 1.60
CA ALA A 278 -5.69 -12.95 0.24
C ALA A 278 -6.60 -13.70 -0.73
N VAL A 279 -6.64 -13.24 -1.98
CA VAL A 279 -7.34 -13.93 -3.08
C VAL A 279 -6.50 -15.10 -3.55
N GLU A 280 -7.10 -16.28 -3.64
CA GLU A 280 -6.46 -17.50 -4.12
C GLU A 280 -6.72 -17.65 -5.64
N PRO A 281 -5.82 -18.28 -6.41
CA PRO A 281 -5.99 -18.41 -7.87
C PRO A 281 -7.33 -19.03 -8.29
N GLY A 282 -7.91 -19.91 -7.46
CA GLY A 282 -9.19 -20.57 -7.72
C GLY A 282 -10.43 -19.70 -7.47
N ASP A 283 -10.33 -18.57 -6.75
CA ASP A 283 -11.50 -17.75 -6.43
C ASP A 283 -12.10 -17.06 -7.65
N SER A 284 -11.28 -16.74 -8.67
CA SER A 284 -11.74 -16.14 -9.92
C SER A 284 -12.80 -17.00 -10.62
N THR A 285 -12.69 -18.32 -10.52
CA THR A 285 -13.65 -19.27 -11.12
C THR A 285 -15.02 -19.25 -10.45
N LYS A 286 -15.14 -18.61 -9.28
CA LYS A 286 -16.38 -18.46 -8.51
C LYS A 286 -17.13 -17.17 -8.83
N PHE A 287 -16.60 -16.34 -9.72
CA PHE A 287 -17.22 -15.08 -10.12
C PHE A 287 -18.46 -15.34 -11.00
N PRO A 288 -19.41 -14.39 -11.08
CA PRO A 288 -20.57 -14.54 -11.96
C PRO A 288 -20.19 -14.62 -13.44
N GLU A 289 -19.17 -13.86 -13.85
CA GLU A 289 -18.62 -13.80 -15.22
C GLU A 289 -17.07 -13.84 -15.15
N PRO A 290 -16.46 -15.00 -14.87
CA PRO A 290 -15.03 -15.12 -14.60
C PRO A 290 -14.17 -14.64 -15.77
N GLU A 291 -14.62 -14.84 -17.02
CA GLU A 291 -13.92 -14.45 -18.23
C GLU A 291 -13.62 -12.96 -18.33
N LYS A 292 -14.42 -12.11 -17.66
CA LYS A 292 -14.23 -10.65 -17.66
C LYS A 292 -13.10 -10.16 -16.76
N PHE A 293 -12.57 -11.03 -15.89
CA PHE A 293 -11.51 -10.70 -14.93
C PHE A 293 -10.23 -11.53 -15.13
N ASN A 294 -10.14 -12.29 -16.23
CA ASN A 294 -8.99 -13.17 -16.50
C ASN A 294 -7.70 -12.45 -16.91
N ASP A 295 -7.77 -11.18 -17.32
CA ASP A 295 -6.59 -10.41 -17.68
C ASP A 295 -5.89 -9.86 -16.44
N THR A 296 -4.86 -10.58 -15.98
CA THR A 296 -4.04 -10.21 -14.83
C THR A 296 -3.20 -8.95 -15.05
N ASN A 297 -3.08 -8.45 -16.29
CA ASN A 297 -2.45 -7.15 -16.55
C ASN A 297 -3.42 -5.99 -16.36
N LYS A 298 -4.73 -6.22 -16.57
CA LYS A 298 -5.79 -5.22 -16.39
C LYS A 298 -6.30 -5.20 -14.95
N PHE A 299 -6.35 -6.35 -14.28
CA PHE A 299 -7.00 -6.52 -12.97
C PHE A 299 -6.02 -6.92 -11.88
N GLU A 300 -6.01 -6.15 -10.80
CA GLU A 300 -5.23 -6.39 -9.61
C GLU A 300 -6.15 -6.90 -8.49
N PHE A 301 -6.03 -8.18 -8.16
CA PHE A 301 -6.78 -8.83 -7.10
C PHE A 301 -6.15 -8.51 -5.75
N ARG A 302 -6.94 -7.93 -4.84
CA ARG A 302 -6.41 -7.43 -3.56
C ARG A 302 -6.74 -8.40 -2.44
N SER A 303 -8.02 -8.51 -2.11
CA SER A 303 -8.47 -9.27 -0.96
C SER A 303 -9.90 -9.74 -1.10
N LYS A 304 -10.29 -10.69 -0.24
CA LYS A 304 -11.65 -11.26 -0.17
C LYS A 304 -12.14 -11.30 1.26
N THR A 305 -13.45 -11.18 1.46
CA THR A 305 -14.07 -11.43 2.76
C THR A 305 -13.95 -12.92 3.13
N VAL A 306 -13.79 -13.24 4.41
CA VAL A 306 -13.74 -14.62 4.91
C VAL A 306 -15.12 -15.24 5.11
N SER A 307 -15.23 -16.57 5.04
CA SER A 307 -16.52 -17.27 5.17
C SER A 307 -17.23 -17.09 6.51
N PHE A 308 -16.50 -16.84 7.60
CA PHE A 308 -17.09 -16.64 8.93
C PHE A 308 -17.53 -15.19 9.16
N LYS A 309 -17.18 -14.27 8.26
CA LYS A 309 -17.61 -12.87 8.26
C LYS A 309 -17.84 -12.40 6.81
N PRO A 310 -18.84 -12.98 6.12
CA PRO A 310 -19.16 -12.55 4.76
C PRO A 310 -19.70 -11.12 4.80
N MET A 311 -19.34 -10.33 3.78
CA MET A 311 -19.95 -9.01 3.55
C MET A 311 -20.44 -8.96 2.12
N SER A 312 -21.59 -8.34 1.91
CA SER A 312 -22.08 -7.99 0.57
C SER A 312 -21.17 -6.95 -0.08
N PRO A 313 -21.21 -6.82 -1.42
CA PRO A 313 -20.51 -5.75 -2.14
C PRO A 313 -20.81 -4.36 -1.60
N GLN A 314 -22.07 -4.09 -1.19
CA GLN A 314 -22.49 -2.80 -0.65
C GLN A 314 -21.91 -2.53 0.74
N GLU A 315 -21.96 -3.52 1.64
CA GLU A 315 -21.41 -3.39 3.00
C GLU A 315 -19.91 -3.18 2.96
N LEU A 316 -19.19 -4.00 2.17
CA LEU A 316 -17.74 -3.86 2.04
C LEU A 316 -17.37 -2.52 1.41
N PHE A 317 -18.10 -2.08 0.38
CA PHE A 317 -17.87 -0.76 -0.21
C PHE A 317 -18.06 0.38 0.80
N ALA A 318 -19.07 0.34 1.68
CA ALA A 318 -19.28 1.38 2.67
C ALA A 318 -18.06 1.57 3.61
N HIS A 319 -17.39 0.48 3.98
CA HIS A 319 -16.14 0.56 4.74
C HIS A 319 -14.98 1.14 3.93
N VAL A 320 -14.84 0.72 2.67
CA VAL A 320 -13.80 1.24 1.76
C VAL A 320 -14.02 2.73 1.49
N GLU A 321 -15.26 3.15 1.22
CA GLU A 321 -15.66 4.54 0.98
C GLU A 321 -15.37 5.42 2.20
N ALA A 322 -15.69 4.95 3.40
CA ALA A 322 -15.39 5.67 4.64
C ALA A 322 -13.87 5.92 4.80
N SER A 323 -13.05 4.89 4.57
CA SER A 323 -11.58 5.01 4.65
C SER A 323 -11.01 5.91 3.56
N LEU A 324 -11.52 5.81 2.33
CA LEU A 324 -11.12 6.69 1.22
C LEU A 324 -11.47 8.15 1.51
N THR A 325 -12.69 8.41 1.96
CA THR A 325 -13.17 9.77 2.28
C THR A 325 -12.40 10.37 3.45
N ALA A 326 -12.11 9.58 4.50
CA ALA A 326 -11.31 10.00 5.64
C ALA A 326 -9.89 10.44 5.25
N ASN A 327 -9.37 9.94 4.12
CA ASN A 327 -8.06 10.29 3.57
C ASN A 327 -8.13 11.24 2.37
N GLY A 328 -9.28 11.88 2.13
CA GLY A 328 -9.42 12.97 1.15
C GLY A 328 -9.89 12.56 -0.26
N PHE A 329 -10.13 11.27 -0.51
CA PHE A 329 -10.71 10.80 -1.78
C PHE A 329 -12.23 11.01 -1.77
N THR A 330 -12.66 12.19 -2.20
CA THR A 330 -14.09 12.59 -2.18
C THR A 330 -14.81 12.41 -3.51
N GLN A 331 -14.09 12.18 -4.61
CA GLN A 331 -14.67 11.99 -5.94
C GLN A 331 -14.79 10.48 -6.24
N ILE A 332 -15.84 9.87 -5.70
CA ILE A 332 -16.17 8.46 -5.88
C ILE A 332 -17.49 8.38 -6.65
N SER A 333 -17.49 7.78 -7.84
CA SER A 333 -18.70 7.58 -8.68
C SER A 333 -18.97 6.11 -8.91
N GLN A 334 -20.24 5.71 -8.90
CA GLN A 334 -20.63 4.35 -9.31
C GLN A 334 -20.67 4.26 -10.84
N GLU A 335 -19.87 3.37 -11.42
CA GLU A 335 -19.71 3.16 -12.86
C GLU A 335 -20.42 1.87 -13.28
N GLY A 336 -21.74 1.83 -13.10
CA GLY A 336 -22.57 0.70 -13.52
C GLY A 336 -22.13 -0.66 -12.94
N ASN A 337 -22.52 -1.72 -13.65
CA ASN A 337 -22.22 -3.11 -13.27
C ASN A 337 -21.32 -3.74 -14.34
N TYR A 338 -20.11 -4.17 -13.97
CA TYR A 338 -19.20 -4.93 -14.83
C TYR A 338 -18.97 -6.32 -14.25
N GLY A 339 -19.20 -7.38 -15.02
CA GLY A 339 -19.02 -8.76 -14.53
C GLY A 339 -20.24 -9.40 -13.87
N GLY A 340 -21.44 -8.85 -14.11
CA GLY A 340 -22.71 -9.41 -13.64
C GLY A 340 -23.58 -8.40 -12.88
N THR A 341 -24.82 -8.75 -12.58
CA THR A 341 -25.82 -7.82 -11.99
C THR A 341 -25.51 -7.38 -10.56
N ASN A 342 -24.70 -8.15 -9.84
CA ASN A 342 -24.39 -7.92 -8.43
C ASN A 342 -22.95 -7.45 -8.21
N VAL A 343 -22.19 -7.21 -9.28
CA VAL A 343 -20.87 -6.58 -9.17
C VAL A 343 -21.05 -5.08 -9.09
N LEU A 344 -20.51 -4.47 -8.05
CA LEU A 344 -20.46 -3.02 -7.96
C LEU A 344 -19.14 -2.52 -8.50
N THR A 345 -19.21 -1.56 -9.43
CA THR A 345 -18.03 -0.89 -9.97
C THR A 345 -18.06 0.56 -9.56
N TYR A 346 -16.96 1.03 -8.99
CA TYR A 346 -16.77 2.42 -8.59
C TYR A 346 -15.51 2.97 -9.22
N LYS A 347 -15.53 4.25 -9.58
CA LYS A 347 -14.36 5.01 -9.98
C LYS A 347 -14.01 6.00 -8.89
N VAL A 348 -12.78 5.91 -8.43
CA VAL A 348 -12.20 6.85 -7.46
C VAL A 348 -11.25 7.76 -8.22
N THR A 349 -11.43 9.07 -8.03
CA THR A 349 -10.61 10.10 -8.67
C THR A 349 -10.08 11.08 -7.64
N GLN A 350 -8.85 11.55 -7.83
CA GLN A 350 -8.26 12.63 -7.06
C GLN A 350 -7.17 13.29 -7.90
N GLY A 351 -7.36 14.56 -8.27
CA GLY A 351 -6.43 15.23 -9.18
C GLY A 351 -6.36 14.52 -10.55
N SER A 352 -5.16 14.09 -10.95
CA SER A 352 -4.95 13.28 -12.16
C SER A 352 -5.06 11.77 -11.94
N PHE A 353 -5.15 11.33 -10.68
CA PHE A 353 -5.28 9.92 -10.34
C PHE A 353 -6.73 9.45 -10.58
N SER A 354 -6.84 8.27 -11.18
CA SER A 354 -8.12 7.58 -11.40
C SER A 354 -7.91 6.07 -11.25
N ARG A 355 -8.78 5.42 -10.49
CA ARG A 355 -8.79 3.95 -10.35
C ARG A 355 -10.21 3.41 -10.28
N TYR A 356 -10.42 2.25 -10.87
CA TYR A 356 -11.67 1.51 -10.79
C TYR A 356 -11.56 0.44 -9.70
N LEU A 357 -12.56 0.37 -8.82
CA LEU A 357 -12.74 -0.65 -7.80
C LEU A 357 -13.93 -1.51 -8.19
N TYR A 358 -13.74 -2.83 -8.14
CA TYR A 358 -14.78 -3.80 -8.37
C TYR A 358 -14.98 -4.61 -7.08
N PHE A 359 -16.23 -4.73 -6.67
CA PHE A 359 -16.66 -5.56 -5.54
C PHE A 359 -17.45 -6.73 -6.11
N VAL A 360 -16.73 -7.83 -6.35
CA VAL A 360 -17.26 -9.00 -7.06
C VAL A 360 -17.76 -10.04 -6.06
N PRO A 361 -19.06 -10.31 -5.97
CA PRO A 361 -19.56 -11.39 -5.14
C PRO A 361 -19.19 -12.74 -5.76
N THR A 362 -18.84 -13.70 -4.92
CA THR A 362 -18.55 -15.08 -5.31
C THR A 362 -19.72 -15.99 -4.97
N ASN A 363 -19.78 -17.16 -5.62
CA ASN A 363 -20.80 -18.17 -5.33
C ASN A 363 -20.76 -18.75 -3.89
N ASP A 364 -19.67 -18.54 -3.15
CA ASP A 364 -19.51 -18.90 -1.73
C ASP A 364 -19.86 -17.75 -0.76
N ASN A 365 -20.62 -16.76 -1.24
CA ASN A 365 -21.12 -15.61 -0.48
C ASN A 365 -20.01 -14.75 0.14
N ARG A 366 -18.88 -14.65 -0.56
CA ARG A 366 -17.79 -13.72 -0.24
C ARG A 366 -17.80 -12.58 -1.26
N THR A 367 -17.11 -11.49 -0.94
CA THR A 367 -16.86 -10.39 -1.87
C THR A 367 -15.37 -10.22 -2.06
N VAL A 368 -14.93 -10.11 -3.32
CA VAL A 368 -13.54 -9.84 -3.71
C VAL A 368 -13.38 -8.38 -4.12
N ILE A 369 -12.32 -7.73 -3.63
CA ILE A 369 -11.89 -6.40 -4.05
C ILE A 369 -10.88 -6.55 -5.19
N ILE A 370 -11.19 -5.94 -6.34
CA ILE A 370 -10.32 -5.91 -7.52
C ILE A 370 -10.11 -4.45 -7.92
N LEU A 371 -8.90 -4.10 -8.34
CA LEU A 371 -8.55 -2.77 -8.83
C LEU A 371 -8.21 -2.81 -10.32
N SER A 372 -8.52 -1.75 -11.07
CA SER A 372 -8.05 -1.57 -12.45
C SER A 372 -7.75 -0.11 -12.75
N LYS A 373 -6.76 0.14 -13.63
CA LYS A 373 -6.46 1.48 -14.15
C LYS A 373 -7.46 1.89 -15.22
N ASP A 374 -7.94 0.90 -15.98
CA ASP A 374 -8.78 1.12 -17.14
C ASP A 374 -10.26 1.00 -16.76
N SER A 375 -11.07 1.73 -17.51
CA SER A 375 -12.51 1.54 -17.48
C SER A 375 -12.86 0.08 -17.82
N PRO A 376 -13.93 -0.46 -17.23
CA PRO A 376 -14.53 -1.71 -17.68
C PRO A 376 -14.69 -1.77 -19.19
#